data_AF-A0A7C3V3S7-F1
#
_entry.id   AF-A0A7C3V3S7-F1
#
_cell.length_a   1.000
_cell.length_b   1.000
_cell.length_c   1.000
_cell.angle_alpha   90.00
_cell.angle_beta   90.00
_cell.angle_gamma   90.00
#
_symmetry.space_group_name_H-M   'P 1'
#
loop_
_entity.id
_entity.type
_entity.pdbx_description
1 polymer ?
#
loop_
_entity_poly.entity_id
_entity_poly.type
_entity_poly.pdbx_seq_one_letter_code
_entity_poly.pdbx_strand_id
1 'polypeptide(L)'
;IAMTLLFGNTSMAAIVVTFEKRAGTFERLLLAPITYKTIILGKTLSAAAYGLATALVLTGGLRFLVGLRLTQPQVFALGLTLGSMCFSLLGLMAAVMVREVFEAMTLMNFFRFPLLFVSGVFMPLSQLPWWLQPLALASPLTHTVELLRLGITGTSSFPDALLPSLAMVVWLLVSWLATISLFRRRASE
;
A
#
# COMPACT_ATOMS: atom_id res chain seq x y z
N ILE A 1 2.68 -9.12 -8.90
CA ILE A 1 3.05 -9.02 -7.47
C ILE A 1 2.76 -7.61 -6.93
N ALA A 2 3.41 -6.54 -7.42
CA ALA A 2 3.15 -5.17 -6.95
C ALA A 2 1.68 -4.73 -7.07
N MET A 3 1.04 -4.99 -8.23
CA MET A 3 -0.39 -4.71 -8.43
C MET A 3 -1.28 -5.49 -7.46
N THR A 4 -0.97 -6.76 -7.20
CA THR A 4 -1.71 -7.59 -6.24
C THR A 4 -1.67 -6.99 -4.85
N LEU A 5 -0.51 -6.50 -4.41
CA LEU A 5 -0.38 -5.75 -3.16
C LEU A 5 -1.21 -4.46 -3.20
N LEU A 6 -1.05 -3.63 -4.24
CA LEU A 6 -1.78 -2.37 -4.35
C LEU A 6 -3.28 -2.58 -4.22
N PHE A 7 -3.86 -3.43 -5.07
CA PHE A 7 -5.30 -3.68 -5.08
C PHE A 7 -5.76 -4.45 -3.85
N GLY A 8 -5.03 -5.48 -3.43
CA GLY A 8 -5.40 -6.33 -2.30
C GLY A 8 -5.46 -5.56 -0.99
N ASN A 9 -4.36 -4.90 -0.63
CA ASN A 9 -4.24 -4.14 0.62
C ASN A 9 -5.22 -2.99 0.70
N THR A 10 -5.24 -2.14 -0.34
CA THR A 10 -6.10 -0.94 -0.32
C THR A 10 -7.57 -1.34 -0.32
N SER A 11 -7.96 -2.40 -1.04
CA SER A 11 -9.36 -2.86 -1.07
C SER A 11 -9.77 -3.45 0.27
N MET A 12 -8.93 -4.30 0.87
CA MET A 12 -9.26 -4.88 2.18
C MET A 12 -9.38 -3.82 3.26
N ALA A 13 -8.42 -2.90 3.36
CA ALA A 13 -8.48 -1.82 4.33
C ALA A 13 -9.72 -0.94 4.11
N ALA A 14 -10.01 -0.56 2.86
CA ALA A 14 -11.14 0.29 2.53
C ALA A 14 -12.49 -0.40 2.78
N ILE A 15 -12.68 -1.64 2.33
CA ILE A 15 -13.95 -2.37 2.46
C ILE A 15 -14.23 -2.66 3.94
N VAL A 16 -13.28 -3.26 4.65
CA VAL A 16 -13.51 -3.73 6.04
C VAL A 16 -13.88 -2.55 6.94
N VAL A 17 -13.13 -1.45 6.87
CA VAL A 17 -13.39 -0.29 7.74
C VAL A 17 -14.67 0.43 7.35
N THR A 18 -14.97 0.56 6.07
CA THR A 18 -16.22 1.20 5.63
C THR A 18 -17.45 0.35 5.95
N PHE A 19 -17.31 -0.98 5.85
CA PHE A 19 -18.35 -1.92 6.27
C PHE A 19 -18.60 -1.84 7.79
N GLU A 20 -17.55 -1.78 8.61
CA GLU A 20 -17.70 -1.63 10.06
C GLU A 20 -18.35 -0.32 10.47
N LYS A 21 -18.08 0.77 9.73
CA LYS A 21 -18.77 2.05 9.88
C LYS A 21 -20.26 1.91 9.58
N ARG A 22 -20.60 1.29 8.45
CA ARG A 22 -21.99 1.05 8.06
C ARG A 22 -22.73 0.15 9.05
N ALA A 23 -22.05 -0.81 9.64
CA ALA A 23 -22.59 -1.70 10.68
C ALA A 23 -22.65 -1.03 12.07
N GLY A 24 -22.23 0.23 12.23
CA GLY A 24 -22.16 0.93 13.52
C GLY A 24 -21.16 0.34 14.52
N THR A 25 -20.38 -0.67 14.12
CA THR A 25 -19.41 -1.35 14.99
C THR A 25 -18.16 -0.49 15.17
N PHE A 26 -17.82 0.31 14.17
CA PHE A 26 -16.71 1.23 14.23
C PHE A 26 -16.91 2.31 15.31
N GLU A 27 -18.12 2.85 15.44
CA GLU A 27 -18.44 3.84 16.48
C GLU A 27 -18.33 3.22 17.89
N ARG A 28 -18.76 1.96 18.06
CA ARG A 28 -18.58 1.22 19.32
C ARG A 28 -17.10 1.02 19.66
N LEU A 29 -16.23 0.80 18.66
CA LEU A 29 -14.78 0.72 18.88
C LEU A 29 -14.19 2.06 19.33
N LEU A 30 -14.75 3.20 18.91
CA LEU A 30 -14.31 4.53 19.35
C LEU A 30 -14.73 4.84 20.79
N LEU A 31 -15.79 4.22 21.30
CA LEU A 31 -16.24 4.34 22.69
C LEU A 31 -15.45 3.46 23.66
N ALA A 32 -14.73 2.46 23.16
CA ALA A 32 -13.88 1.62 23.98
C ALA A 32 -12.67 2.44 24.50
N PRO A 33 -12.08 2.08 25.66
CA PRO A 33 -10.88 2.74 26.20
C PRO A 33 -9.61 2.35 25.42
N ILE A 34 -9.66 2.45 24.09
CA ILE A 34 -8.60 2.07 23.15
C ILE A 34 -8.14 3.34 22.45
N THR A 35 -6.83 3.56 22.39
CA THR A 35 -6.28 4.72 21.67
C THR A 35 -6.50 4.57 20.16
N TYR A 36 -6.87 5.65 19.46
CA TYR A 36 -7.01 5.68 18.00
C TYR A 36 -5.80 5.09 17.26
N LYS A 37 -4.58 5.33 17.78
CA LYS A 37 -3.33 4.77 17.24
C LYS A 37 -3.36 3.23 17.19
N THR A 38 -3.89 2.58 18.22
CA THR A 38 -3.99 1.12 18.30
C THR A 38 -5.00 0.58 17.29
N ILE A 39 -6.13 1.28 17.09
CA ILE A 39 -7.13 0.92 16.08
C ILE A 39 -6.51 1.00 14.68
N ILE A 40 -5.85 2.13 14.37
CA ILE A 40 -5.18 2.34 13.07
C ILE A 40 -4.10 1.28 12.85
N LEU A 41 -3.27 0.98 13.86
CA LEU A 41 -2.24 -0.07 13.78
C LEU A 41 -2.86 -1.43 13.49
N GLY A 42 -3.89 -1.82 14.24
CA GLY A 42 -4.56 -3.11 14.08
C GLY A 42 -5.19 -3.27 12.70
N LYS A 43 -5.89 -2.24 12.20
CA LYS A 43 -6.48 -2.25 10.85
C LYS A 43 -5.43 -2.27 9.75
N THR A 44 -4.34 -1.54 9.94
CA THR A 44 -3.23 -1.51 8.97
C THR A 44 -2.54 -2.86 8.91
N LEU A 45 -2.26 -3.47 10.06
CA LEU A 45 -1.63 -4.79 10.16
C LEU A 45 -2.52 -5.90 9.61
N SER A 46 -3.83 -5.87 9.85
CA SER A 46 -4.74 -6.89 9.29
C SER A 46 -4.81 -6.82 7.76
N ALA A 47 -4.95 -5.63 7.19
CA ALA A 47 -4.90 -5.43 5.75
C ALA A 47 -3.52 -5.77 5.17
N ALA A 48 -2.45 -5.45 5.90
CA ALA A 48 -1.08 -5.76 5.48
C ALA A 48 -0.81 -7.27 5.49
N ALA A 49 -1.29 -7.99 6.49
CA ALA A 49 -1.19 -9.44 6.57
C ALA A 49 -1.93 -10.12 5.41
N TYR A 50 -3.14 -9.65 5.07
CA TYR A 50 -3.87 -10.15 3.91
C TYR A 50 -3.10 -9.89 2.59
N GLY A 51 -2.60 -8.67 2.42
CA GLY A 51 -1.79 -8.28 1.28
C GLY A 51 -0.54 -9.14 1.11
N LEU A 52 0.18 -9.35 2.20
CA LEU A 52 1.37 -10.21 2.22
C LEU A 52 1.00 -11.66 1.90
N ALA A 53 -0.06 -12.21 2.51
CA ALA A 53 -0.48 -13.58 2.25
C ALA A 53 -0.81 -13.79 0.76
N THR A 54 -1.61 -12.90 0.16
CA THR A 54 -1.95 -12.99 -1.27
C THR A 54 -0.74 -12.81 -2.18
N ALA A 55 0.18 -11.89 -1.85
CA ALA A 55 1.42 -11.71 -2.60
C ALA A 55 2.37 -12.91 -2.47
N LEU A 56 2.46 -13.54 -1.29
CA LEU A 56 3.27 -14.74 -1.06
C LEU A 56 2.70 -15.95 -1.79
N VAL A 57 1.38 -16.15 -1.77
CA VAL A 57 0.72 -17.21 -2.55
C VAL A 57 1.02 -17.04 -4.04
N LEU A 58 0.88 -15.81 -4.56
CA LEU A 58 1.22 -15.53 -5.97
C LEU A 58 2.70 -15.78 -6.27
N THR A 59 3.60 -15.34 -5.39
CA THR A 59 5.05 -15.51 -5.57
C THR A 59 5.44 -16.99 -5.53
N GLY A 60 4.86 -17.76 -4.60
CA GLY A 60 5.04 -19.22 -4.53
C GLY A 60 4.54 -19.92 -5.78
N GLY A 61 3.36 -19.53 -6.29
CA GLY A 61 2.82 -20.01 -7.55
C GLY A 61 3.73 -19.73 -8.74
N LEU A 62 4.25 -18.50 -8.85
CA LEU A 62 5.20 -18.13 -9.91
C LEU A 62 6.53 -18.88 -9.81
N ARG A 63 7.01 -19.12 -8.59
CA ARG A 63 8.22 -19.92 -8.36
C ARG A 63 8.04 -21.37 -8.78
N PHE A 64 6.86 -21.95 -8.52
CA PHE A 64 6.55 -23.34 -8.86
C PHE A 64 6.26 -23.53 -10.35
N LEU A 65 5.43 -22.67 -10.95
CA LEU A 65 4.96 -22.83 -12.33
C LEU A 65 5.92 -22.30 -13.39
N VAL A 66 6.60 -21.18 -13.10
CA VAL A 66 7.43 -20.45 -14.08
C VAL A 66 8.92 -20.51 -13.70
N GLY A 67 9.26 -21.11 -12.56
CA GLY A 67 10.64 -21.20 -12.09
C GLY A 67 11.22 -19.84 -11.68
N LEU A 68 10.38 -18.90 -11.20
CA LEU A 68 10.82 -17.59 -10.74
C LEU A 68 11.95 -17.71 -9.70
N ARG A 69 13.14 -17.19 -10.04
CA ARG A 69 14.29 -17.11 -9.13
C ARG A 69 14.34 -15.72 -8.50
N LEU A 70 14.64 -15.68 -7.21
CA LEU A 70 14.86 -14.44 -6.47
C LEU A 70 16.36 -14.27 -6.28
N THR A 71 16.96 -13.34 -7.00
CA THR A 71 18.38 -13.00 -6.85
C THR A 71 18.68 -12.43 -5.47
N GLN A 72 17.80 -11.56 -4.95
CA GLN A 72 17.94 -10.94 -3.63
C GLN A 72 16.63 -11.09 -2.81
N PRO A 73 16.42 -12.25 -2.15
CA PRO A 73 15.18 -12.52 -1.41
C PRO A 73 14.91 -11.53 -0.27
N GLN A 74 15.96 -10.98 0.35
CA GLN A 74 15.85 -10.01 1.45
C GLN A 74 15.24 -8.69 0.98
N VAL A 75 15.72 -8.15 -0.14
CA VAL A 75 15.20 -6.92 -0.77
C VAL A 75 13.77 -7.13 -1.25
N PHE A 76 13.48 -8.30 -1.81
CA PHE A 76 12.14 -8.68 -2.20
C PHE A 76 11.16 -8.68 -1.00
N ALA A 77 11.55 -9.31 0.11
CA ALA A 77 10.75 -9.34 1.34
C ALA A 77 10.57 -7.95 1.96
N LEU A 78 11.59 -7.10 1.89
CA LEU A 78 11.51 -5.70 2.32
C LEU A 78 10.51 -4.91 1.47
N GLY A 79 10.56 -5.05 0.14
CA GLY A 79 9.62 -4.43 -0.77
C GLY A 79 8.18 -4.89 -0.53
N LEU A 80 7.97 -6.19 -0.30
CA LEU A 80 6.66 -6.72 0.05
C LEU A 80 6.12 -6.12 1.35
N THR A 81 6.93 -6.09 2.41
CA THR A 81 6.50 -5.61 3.74
C THR A 81 6.22 -4.12 3.75
N LEU A 82 7.15 -3.30 3.26
CA LEU A 82 6.95 -1.85 3.18
C LEU A 82 5.79 -1.49 2.25
N GLY A 83 5.70 -2.14 1.08
CA GLY A 83 4.63 -1.89 0.12
C GLY A 83 3.27 -2.23 0.70
N SER A 84 3.17 -3.38 1.36
CA SER A 84 1.97 -3.83 2.06
C SER A 84 1.51 -2.83 3.12
N MET A 85 2.41 -2.36 3.98
CA MET A 85 2.06 -1.36 5.00
C MET A 85 1.62 -0.02 4.39
N CYS A 86 2.32 0.45 3.35
CA CYS A 86 1.97 1.70 2.67
C CYS A 86 0.58 1.63 2.03
N PHE A 87 0.30 0.58 1.27
CA PHE A 87 -0.98 0.42 0.60
C PHE A 87 -2.13 0.17 1.58
N SER A 88 -1.88 -0.49 2.71
CA SER A 88 -2.88 -0.63 3.78
C SER A 88 -3.27 0.73 4.37
N LEU A 89 -2.30 1.62 4.62
CA LEU A 89 -2.59 2.98 5.08
C LEU A 89 -3.33 3.80 4.03
N LEU A 90 -2.96 3.67 2.75
CA LEU A 90 -3.65 4.34 1.65
C LEU A 90 -5.14 3.94 1.61
N GLY A 91 -5.43 2.64 1.71
CA GLY A 91 -6.82 2.15 1.77
C GLY A 91 -7.56 2.60 3.04
N LEU A 92 -6.87 2.65 4.18
CA LEU A 92 -7.45 3.14 5.42
C LEU A 92 -7.81 4.63 5.35
N MET A 93 -6.95 5.47 4.77
CA MET A 93 -7.24 6.89 4.54
C MET A 93 -8.50 7.07 3.68
N ALA A 94 -8.67 6.25 2.64
CA ALA A 94 -9.87 6.23 1.82
C ALA A 94 -11.11 5.89 2.64
N ALA A 95 -11.04 4.81 3.42
CA ALA A 95 -12.12 4.34 4.28
C ALA A 95 -12.54 5.43 5.28
N VAL A 96 -11.58 6.24 5.76
CA VAL A 96 -11.88 7.35 6.67
C VAL A 96 -12.72 8.39 5.98
N MET A 97 -12.47 8.70 4.70
CA MET A 97 -13.11 9.80 3.97
C MET A 97 -14.56 9.51 3.53
N VAL A 98 -14.91 8.25 3.31
CA VAL A 98 -16.23 7.86 2.80
C VAL A 98 -17.08 7.11 3.84
N ARG A 99 -18.36 6.91 3.53
CA ARG A 99 -19.29 6.12 4.36
C ARG A 99 -19.76 4.83 3.68
N GLU A 100 -19.77 4.79 2.35
CA GLU A 100 -20.23 3.63 1.58
C GLU A 100 -19.08 2.86 0.93
N VAL A 101 -19.19 1.53 0.93
CA VAL A 101 -18.15 0.63 0.39
C VAL A 101 -17.92 0.89 -1.11
N PHE A 102 -19.01 1.13 -1.86
CA PHE A 102 -18.93 1.45 -3.28
C PHE A 102 -18.20 2.77 -3.55
N GLU A 103 -18.45 3.78 -2.71
CA GLU A 103 -17.76 5.07 -2.76
C GLU A 103 -16.26 4.89 -2.45
N ALA A 104 -15.92 4.05 -1.46
CA ALA A 104 -14.54 3.72 -1.10
C ALA A 104 -13.79 3.08 -2.27
N MET A 105 -14.41 2.12 -2.96
CA MET A 105 -13.82 1.46 -4.11
C MET A 105 -13.65 2.41 -5.29
N THR A 106 -14.64 3.26 -5.55
CA THR A 106 -14.59 4.25 -6.62
C THR A 106 -13.46 5.25 -6.39
N LEU A 107 -13.37 5.79 -5.18
CA LEU A 107 -12.29 6.69 -4.76
C LEU A 107 -10.93 6.02 -4.92
N MET A 108 -10.79 4.77 -4.46
CA MET A 108 -9.53 4.03 -4.58
C MET A 108 -9.14 3.76 -6.02
N ASN A 109 -10.07 3.38 -6.88
CA ASN A 109 -9.78 3.16 -8.29
C ASN A 109 -9.35 4.45 -8.99
N PHE A 110 -9.97 5.59 -8.66
CA PHE A 110 -9.55 6.89 -9.16
C PHE A 110 -8.08 7.20 -8.86
N PHE A 111 -7.58 6.84 -7.68
CA PHE A 111 -6.15 7.01 -7.36
C PHE A 111 -5.25 5.91 -7.91
N ARG A 112 -5.70 4.64 -7.90
CA ARG A 112 -4.91 3.50 -8.35
C ARG A 112 -4.53 3.61 -9.82
N PHE A 113 -5.47 3.97 -10.71
CA PHE A 113 -5.19 3.98 -12.14
C PHE A 113 -4.05 4.93 -12.53
N PRO A 114 -4.08 6.24 -12.17
CA PRO A 114 -2.94 7.13 -12.40
C PRO A 114 -1.65 6.62 -11.77
N LEU A 115 -1.73 6.07 -10.54
CA LEU A 115 -0.56 5.53 -9.84
C LEU A 115 0.09 4.39 -10.64
N LEU A 116 -0.69 3.51 -11.26
CA LEU A 116 -0.18 2.38 -12.06
C LEU A 116 0.61 2.87 -13.29
N PHE A 117 0.12 3.90 -13.98
CA PHE A 117 0.82 4.44 -15.16
C PHE A 117 2.12 5.15 -14.80
N VAL A 118 2.14 5.82 -13.65
CA VAL A 118 3.29 6.63 -13.23
C VAL A 118 4.34 5.80 -12.46
N SER A 119 3.98 4.62 -11.97
CA SER A 119 4.81 3.83 -11.04
C SER A 119 5.87 2.91 -11.64
N GLY A 120 6.12 2.97 -12.95
CA GLY A 120 7.13 2.10 -13.53
C GLY A 120 6.68 0.66 -13.81
N VAL A 121 5.40 0.32 -13.56
CA VAL A 121 4.87 -1.04 -13.78
C VAL A 121 4.72 -1.35 -15.27
N PHE A 122 4.17 -0.40 -16.04
CA PHE A 122 3.91 -0.57 -17.47
C PHE A 122 5.06 -0.07 -18.35
N MET A 123 5.71 1.01 -17.93
CA MET A 123 6.80 1.66 -18.67
C MET A 123 7.97 1.92 -17.71
N PRO A 124 9.23 1.63 -18.07
CA PRO A 124 10.38 1.94 -17.22
C PRO A 124 10.45 3.43 -16.83
N LEU A 125 10.96 3.73 -15.64
CA LEU A 125 11.06 5.13 -15.16
C LEU A 125 11.87 6.03 -16.11
N SER A 126 12.90 5.48 -16.77
CA SER A 126 13.75 6.21 -17.71
C SER A 126 13.03 6.67 -18.98
N GLN A 127 11.89 6.06 -19.31
CA GLN A 127 11.08 6.41 -20.47
C GLN A 127 9.93 7.38 -20.13
N LEU A 128 9.75 7.71 -18.84
CA LEU A 128 8.72 8.66 -18.45
C LEU A 128 9.09 10.09 -18.89
N PRO A 129 8.11 10.86 -19.41
CA PRO A 129 8.27 12.29 -19.64
C PRO A 129 8.80 13.01 -18.41
N TRP A 130 9.65 14.02 -18.62
CA TRP A 130 10.32 14.76 -17.54
C TRP A 130 9.35 15.34 -16.49
N TRP A 131 8.13 15.70 -16.88
CA TRP A 131 7.10 16.23 -15.98
C TRP A 131 6.40 15.16 -15.14
N LEU A 132 6.42 13.89 -15.54
CA LEU A 132 5.88 12.76 -14.77
C LEU A 132 6.87 12.16 -13.77
N GLN A 133 8.17 12.34 -14.00
CA GLN A 133 9.21 11.76 -13.15
C GLN A 133 9.10 12.18 -11.67
N PRO A 134 8.81 13.46 -11.31
CA PRO A 134 8.62 13.83 -9.91
C PRO A 134 7.44 13.10 -9.26
N LEU A 135 6.33 12.92 -10.00
CA LEU A 135 5.16 12.21 -9.51
C LEU A 135 5.43 10.71 -9.33
N ALA A 136 6.24 10.12 -10.20
CA ALA A 136 6.73 8.75 -10.06
C ALA A 136 7.58 8.58 -8.81
N LEU A 137 8.52 9.49 -8.57
CA LEU A 137 9.40 9.44 -7.40
C LEU A 137 8.64 9.67 -6.07
N ALA A 138 7.52 10.39 -6.10
CA ALA A 138 6.67 10.57 -4.92
C ALA A 138 5.79 9.34 -4.61
N SER A 139 5.56 8.47 -5.59
CA SER A 139 4.62 7.35 -5.47
C SER A 139 5.23 6.15 -4.71
N PRO A 140 4.55 5.62 -3.68
CA PRO A 140 5.02 4.43 -2.94
C PRO A 140 5.01 3.18 -3.82
N LEU A 141 4.16 3.15 -4.86
CA LEU A 141 4.10 2.04 -5.79
C LEU A 141 5.36 1.94 -6.63
N THR A 142 5.93 3.07 -7.04
CA THR A 142 7.20 3.11 -7.79
C THR A 142 8.32 2.44 -7.01
N HIS A 143 8.50 2.83 -5.75
CA HIS A 143 9.53 2.26 -4.88
C HIS A 143 9.27 0.79 -4.58
N THR A 144 8.00 0.39 -4.40
CA THR A 144 7.62 -1.03 -4.25
C THR A 144 8.03 -1.83 -5.49
N VAL A 145 7.72 -1.33 -6.68
CA VAL A 145 8.03 -2.00 -7.95
C VAL A 145 9.52 -2.16 -8.13
N GLU A 146 10.30 -1.12 -7.84
CA GLU A 146 11.75 -1.16 -8.01
C GLU A 146 12.43 -2.07 -6.97
N LEU A 147 11.96 -2.11 -5.72
CA LEU A 147 12.44 -3.09 -4.73
C LEU A 147 12.12 -4.53 -5.13
N LEU A 148 10.92 -4.79 -5.63
CA LEU A 148 10.54 -6.12 -6.11
C LEU A 148 11.35 -6.51 -7.36
N ARG A 149 11.59 -5.56 -8.28
CA ARG A 149 12.42 -5.74 -9.47
C ARG A 149 13.86 -6.08 -9.08
N LEU A 150 14.45 -5.32 -8.15
CA LEU A 150 15.79 -5.57 -7.61
C LEU A 150 15.86 -6.95 -6.94
N GLY A 151 14.83 -7.31 -6.17
CA GLY A 151 14.73 -8.60 -5.50
C GLY A 151 14.65 -9.80 -6.45
N ILE A 152 13.95 -9.66 -7.58
CA ILE A 152 13.77 -10.71 -8.58
C ILE A 152 14.98 -10.80 -9.51
N THR A 153 15.39 -9.67 -10.10
CA THR A 153 16.34 -9.63 -11.22
C THR A 153 17.78 -9.29 -10.79
N GLY A 154 17.97 -8.70 -9.61
CA GLY A 154 19.25 -8.15 -9.18
C GLY A 154 19.59 -6.80 -9.81
N THR A 155 18.72 -6.23 -10.66
CA THR A 155 18.90 -4.92 -11.28
C THR A 155 17.67 -4.04 -11.06
N SER A 156 17.86 -2.73 -10.92
CA SER A 156 16.78 -1.75 -10.81
C SER A 156 17.22 -0.41 -11.37
N SER A 157 16.27 0.53 -11.50
CA SER A 157 16.54 1.91 -11.91
C SER A 157 17.31 2.68 -10.83
N PHE A 158 17.30 2.18 -9.59
CA PHE A 158 18.09 2.71 -8.49
C PHE A 158 19.39 1.93 -8.32
N PRO A 159 20.49 2.59 -7.87
CA PRO A 159 21.76 1.92 -7.61
C PRO A 159 21.62 0.82 -6.55
N ASP A 160 20.87 1.13 -5.47
CA ASP A 160 20.69 0.27 -4.31
C ASP A 160 19.26 0.30 -3.78
N ALA A 161 18.92 -0.68 -2.93
CA ALA A 161 17.63 -0.76 -2.23
C ALA A 161 17.40 0.35 -1.20
N LEU A 162 18.46 1.06 -0.77
CA LEU A 162 18.41 2.01 0.33
C LEU A 162 17.49 3.19 0.02
N LEU A 163 17.68 3.86 -1.12
CA LEU A 163 16.91 5.04 -1.50
C LEU A 163 15.41 4.76 -1.64
N PRO A 164 14.96 3.72 -2.38
CA PRO A 164 13.53 3.40 -2.44
C PRO A 164 12.97 2.95 -1.09
N SER A 165 13.75 2.22 -0.28
CA SER A 165 13.29 1.84 1.07
C SER A 165 13.08 3.05 1.98
N LEU A 166 14.00 4.03 1.95
CA LEU A 166 13.88 5.26 2.74
C LEU A 166 12.68 6.08 2.29
N ALA A 167 12.46 6.23 0.98
CA ALA A 167 11.29 6.91 0.44
C ALA A 167 9.99 6.26 0.90
N MET A 168 9.93 4.92 0.96
CA MET A 168 8.77 4.20 1.48
C MET A 168 8.59 4.39 2.98
N VAL A 169 9.66 4.41 3.78
CA VAL A 169 9.58 4.70 5.21
C VAL A 169 9.06 6.12 5.44
N VAL A 170 9.55 7.11 4.68
CA VAL A 170 9.03 8.49 4.75
C VAL A 170 7.56 8.52 4.37
N TRP A 171 7.16 7.85 3.29
CA TRP A 171 5.76 7.76 2.88
C TRP A 171 4.89 7.10 3.94
N LEU A 172 5.38 6.03 4.58
CA LEU A 172 4.71 5.33 5.67
C LEU A 172 4.49 6.25 6.87
N LEU A 173 5.51 7.01 7.26
CA LEU A 173 5.40 7.98 8.37
C LEU A 173 4.43 9.11 8.05
N VAL A 174 4.48 9.66 6.83
CA VAL A 174 3.59 10.73 6.40
C VAL A 174 2.13 10.25 6.35
N SER A 175 1.87 9.09 5.74
CA SER A 175 0.53 8.50 5.65
C SER A 175 -0.01 8.08 7.02
N TRP A 176 0.85 7.61 7.92
CA TRP A 176 0.51 7.30 9.31
C TRP A 176 0.03 8.55 10.05
N LEU A 177 0.80 9.63 9.99
CA LEU A 177 0.46 10.91 10.61
C LEU A 177 -0.80 11.52 9.99
N ALA A 178 -0.93 11.46 8.66
CA ALA A 178 -2.11 11.92 7.95
C ALA A 178 -3.36 11.15 8.42
N THR A 179 -3.28 9.83 8.53
CA THR A 179 -4.38 8.98 9.00
C THR A 179 -4.80 9.34 10.42
N ILE A 180 -3.84 9.51 11.35
CA ILE A 180 -4.13 9.96 12.72
C ILE A 180 -4.82 11.32 12.73
N SER A 181 -4.33 12.27 11.92
CA SER A 181 -4.91 13.61 11.85
C SER A 181 -6.34 13.61 11.32
N LEU A 182 -6.63 12.78 10.31
CA LEU A 182 -7.96 12.60 9.72
C LEU A 182 -8.93 11.95 10.72
N PHE A 183 -8.47 10.91 11.43
CA PHE A 183 -9.24 10.26 12.48
C PHE A 183 -9.59 11.23 13.61
N ARG A 184 -8.63 12.04 14.07
CA ARG A 184 -8.88 13.02 15.14
C ARG A 184 -9.91 14.07 14.75
N ARG A 185 -9.88 14.55 13.50
CA ARG A 185 -10.86 15.54 13.01
C ARG A 185 -12.27 14.97 12.93
N ARG A 186 -12.42 13.72 12.50
CA ARG A 186 -13.75 13.08 12.40
C ARG A 186 -14.31 12.58 13.72
N ALA A 187 -13.48 12.35 14.73
CA ALA A 187 -13.96 11.99 16.06
C ALA A 187 -14.44 13.20 16.88
N SER A 188 -14.13 14.43 16.44
CA SER A 188 -14.59 15.68 17.06
C SER A 188 -15.83 16.30 16.40
N GLU A 189 -16.31 15.72 15.29
CA GLU A 189 -17.56 16.06 14.61
C GLU A 189 -18.70 15.17 15.11
#